data_AF-N6TFK3-F1
#
_entry.id   AF-N6TFK3-F1
#
_cell.length_a   1.000
_cell.length_b   1.000
_cell.length_c   1.000
_cell.angle_alpha   90.00
_cell.angle_beta   90.00
_cell.angle_gamma   90.00
#
_symmetry.space_group_name_H-M   'P 1'
#
loop_
_entity.id
_entity.type
_entity.pdbx_description
1 polymer ?
#
loop_
_entity_poly.entity_id
_entity_poly.type
_entity_poly.pdbx_seq_one_letter_code
_entity_poly.pdbx_strand_id
1 'polypeptide(L)'
;MAKSGRHLFLLFAAVSFVGGINGEYLGKFIGQLSELHHGVSGEVYAVDGRTIHIKDYTYDGQGPAAYFYASTYKTADSKGFRLRDENNNGDVIRRYRKEGVTLTLPEGKTLNNIKIFYVWCEEFDVNFGDVKIPRNFDYPRPQKIDALKGVHQISSDNIVIVDAQTLLIPNLHYDGEAPDAKFWAGRGPKPSPQGIRIADENGKELPLRRYDGKTVVLTLPGDLTVFDIGHFGIWCEQFTVDFGHIQIPQSVNVPPSLKMLGVSPQKRLQLPVPDNARELPPSQIGGHLQATTFRPPHVNFQRRHERVIEPQYTHLQQSYVPIQPQYQQYVQQTASPFLQQFIGQYQPSNGRAVAYQPFNLQQRQFAEQADYNRQQEELQFNQQQFAAQFPKPRNRFDLQPAPNQHQIQNFVHYG
;
A
#
# COMPACT_ATOMS: atom_id res chain seq x y z
N MET A 1 56.64 28.37 47.53
CA MET A 1 55.17 28.50 47.49
C MET A 1 54.72 28.26 46.05
N ALA A 2 54.27 27.06 45.71
CA ALA A 2 53.71 26.73 44.41
C ALA A 2 52.31 26.13 44.65
N LYS A 3 51.27 26.81 44.15
CA LYS A 3 49.87 26.41 44.32
C LYS A 3 49.53 25.32 43.30
N SER A 4 49.17 24.14 43.82
CA SER A 4 48.63 23.01 43.07
C SER A 4 47.18 23.29 42.69
N GLY A 5 46.90 23.38 41.38
CA GLY A 5 45.54 23.46 40.82
C GLY A 5 45.06 22.06 40.46
N ARG A 6 44.05 21.56 41.18
CA ARG A 6 43.33 20.33 40.84
C ARG A 6 42.28 20.66 39.78
N HIS A 7 42.49 20.24 38.54
CA HIS A 7 41.48 20.28 37.50
C HIS A 7 40.50 19.12 37.68
N LEU A 8 39.25 19.46 38.00
CA LEU A 8 38.11 18.56 38.03
C LEU A 8 37.69 18.27 36.59
N PHE A 9 38.02 17.09 36.07
CA PHE A 9 37.47 16.58 34.80
C PHE A 9 36.03 16.14 35.04
N LEU A 10 35.06 16.94 34.59
CA LEU A 10 33.67 16.51 34.45
C LEU A 10 33.55 15.61 33.22
N LEU A 11 33.49 14.30 33.44
CA LEU A 11 33.09 13.33 32.44
C LEU A 11 31.61 13.56 32.10
N PHE A 12 31.34 14.17 30.95
CA PHE A 12 30.03 14.12 30.31
C PHE A 12 29.81 12.67 29.84
N ALA A 13 29.05 11.90 30.62
CA ALA A 13 28.51 10.64 30.15
C ALA A 13 27.48 10.95 29.05
N ALA A 14 27.88 10.77 27.79
CA ALA A 14 26.95 10.71 26.67
C ALA A 14 26.09 9.44 26.87
N VAL A 15 24.90 9.61 27.43
CA VAL A 15 23.89 8.56 27.45
C VAL A 15 23.40 8.41 26.01
N SER A 16 23.99 7.46 25.29
CA SER A 16 23.45 6.97 24.03
C SER A 16 22.07 6.36 24.31
N PHE A 17 21.03 7.10 23.97
CA PHE A 17 19.66 6.60 23.97
C PHE A 17 19.54 5.59 22.82
N VAL A 18 19.87 4.33 23.07
CA VAL A 18 19.46 3.23 22.20
C VAL A 18 18.02 2.89 22.58
N GLY A 19 17.11 3.78 22.21
CA GLY A 19 15.69 3.46 22.16
C GLY A 19 15.44 2.72 20.84
N GLY A 20 14.99 1.47 20.92
CA GLY A 20 14.35 0.82 19.78
C GLY A 20 13.18 1.68 19.34
N ILE A 21 13.34 2.39 18.23
CA ILE A 21 12.28 3.20 17.63
C ILE A 21 11.35 2.28 16.85
N ASN A 22 10.41 1.64 17.54
CA ASN A 22 9.08 1.39 16.96
C ASN A 22 8.28 2.70 17.00
N GLY A 23 8.88 3.79 16.53
CA GLY A 23 8.21 5.08 16.37
C GLY A 23 7.62 5.11 14.98
N GLU A 24 6.31 5.33 14.90
CA GLU A 24 5.63 5.57 13.63
C GLU A 24 6.33 6.73 12.91
N TYR A 25 6.77 6.51 11.66
CA TYR A 25 7.35 7.58 10.86
C TYR A 25 6.21 8.52 10.41
N LEU A 26 6.19 9.72 10.97
CA LEU A 26 5.15 10.74 10.73
C LEU A 26 5.63 11.87 9.80
N GLY A 27 6.80 11.69 9.18
CA GLY A 27 7.49 12.70 8.37
C GLY A 27 8.57 13.44 9.16
N LYS A 28 8.90 14.65 8.72
CA LYS A 28 10.02 15.41 9.29
C LYS A 28 9.56 16.26 10.47
N PHE A 29 10.18 16.07 11.63
CA PHE A 29 9.86 16.83 12.83
C PHE A 29 10.12 18.34 12.63
N ILE A 30 9.12 19.16 12.96
CA ILE A 30 9.19 20.63 12.95
C ILE A 30 9.55 21.13 14.35
N GLY A 31 8.83 20.67 15.37
CA GLY A 31 9.00 21.13 16.75
C GLY A 31 7.80 20.78 17.64
N GLN A 32 7.90 21.07 18.93
CA GLN A 32 6.77 20.97 19.86
C GLN A 32 5.99 22.28 19.88
N LEU A 33 4.66 22.19 20.03
CA LEU A 33 3.83 23.36 20.31
C LEU A 33 4.18 23.94 21.68
N SER A 34 4.25 25.27 21.76
CA SER A 34 4.28 25.96 23.04
C SER A 34 2.94 25.80 23.77
N GLU A 35 2.98 25.58 25.08
CA GLU A 35 1.78 25.50 25.92
C GLU A 35 1.55 26.86 26.59
N LEU A 36 0.81 27.75 25.91
CA LEU A 36 0.55 29.10 26.41
C LEU A 36 -0.79 29.16 27.14
N HIS A 37 -1.85 28.62 26.53
CA HIS A 37 -3.20 28.60 27.10
C HIS A 37 -3.92 27.30 26.75
N HIS A 38 -4.93 26.96 27.56
CA HIS A 38 -5.89 25.89 27.27
C HIS A 38 -5.29 24.50 27.04
N GLY A 39 -4.11 24.25 27.62
CA GLY A 39 -3.41 22.95 27.53
C GLY A 39 -2.98 22.57 26.12
N VAL A 40 -2.83 23.54 25.21
CA VAL A 40 -2.33 23.30 23.85
C VAL A 40 -0.95 22.67 23.91
N SER A 41 -0.83 21.45 23.41
CA SER A 41 0.44 20.72 23.33
C SER A 41 0.39 19.71 22.19
N GLY A 42 1.57 19.24 21.76
CA GLY A 42 1.71 18.25 20.70
C GLY A 42 3.03 18.37 19.96
N GLU A 43 3.42 17.29 19.29
CA GLU A 43 4.62 17.22 18.45
C GLU A 43 4.23 17.44 16.98
N VAL A 44 4.79 18.46 16.33
CA VAL A 44 4.41 18.86 14.98
C VAL A 44 5.42 18.30 13.97
N TYR A 45 4.90 17.64 12.95
CA TYR A 45 5.64 17.01 11.85
C TYR A 45 5.15 17.53 10.50
N ALA A 46 6.07 17.61 9.55
CA ALA A 46 5.78 17.81 8.14
C ALA A 46 5.65 16.44 7.47
N VAL A 47 4.44 16.12 7.01
CA VAL A 47 4.17 14.92 6.21
C VAL A 47 4.69 15.13 4.79
N ASP A 48 4.36 16.28 4.20
CA ASP A 48 4.82 16.71 2.89
C ASP A 48 4.85 18.25 2.82
N GLY A 49 5.01 18.85 1.63
CA GLY A 49 5.07 20.30 1.47
C GLY A 49 3.79 21.07 1.81
N ARG A 50 2.66 20.40 2.03
CA ARG A 50 1.34 20.97 2.30
C ARG A 50 0.62 20.33 3.49
N THR A 51 1.16 19.27 4.06
CA THR A 51 0.48 18.50 5.11
C THR A 51 1.27 18.56 6.40
N ILE A 52 0.60 18.95 7.48
CA ILE A 52 1.13 18.97 8.84
C ILE A 52 0.44 17.85 9.62
N HIS A 53 1.20 17.08 10.38
CA HIS A 53 0.68 16.13 11.35
C HIS A 53 1.08 16.54 12.76
N ILE A 54 0.14 16.50 13.68
CA ILE A 54 0.35 16.80 15.09
C ILE A 54 0.11 15.52 15.87
N LYS A 55 1.17 14.98 16.47
CA LYS A 55 1.10 13.81 17.34
C LYS A 55 0.80 14.24 18.77
N ASP A 56 -0.01 13.44 19.45
CA ASP A 56 -0.42 13.64 20.84
C ASP A 56 -1.04 15.02 21.10
N TYR A 57 -1.78 15.57 20.12
CA TYR A 57 -2.38 16.89 20.23
C TYR A 57 -3.41 16.94 21.36
N THR A 58 -3.29 17.95 22.21
CA THR A 58 -4.20 18.19 23.33
C THR A 58 -4.65 19.63 23.32
N TYR A 59 -5.93 19.85 23.59
CA TYR A 59 -6.56 21.15 23.75
C TYR A 59 -7.88 20.99 24.52
N ASP A 60 -8.13 21.81 25.53
CA ASP A 60 -9.25 21.62 26.47
C ASP A 60 -10.65 21.97 25.90
N GLY A 61 -10.71 22.68 24.77
CA GLY A 61 -11.96 23.07 24.10
C GLY A 61 -12.68 24.27 24.74
N GLN A 62 -12.04 25.04 25.63
CA GLN A 62 -12.67 26.17 26.34
C GLN A 62 -12.55 27.52 25.62
N GLY A 63 -11.80 27.57 24.53
CA GLY A 63 -11.68 28.79 23.72
C GLY A 63 -12.92 28.98 22.85
N PRO A 64 -13.60 30.13 22.93
CA PRO A 64 -14.90 30.29 22.27
C PRO A 64 -14.80 30.44 20.75
N ALA A 65 -13.65 30.86 20.22
CA ALA A 65 -13.37 30.99 18.79
C ALA A 65 -11.94 30.55 18.44
N ALA A 66 -11.55 29.35 18.90
CA ALA A 66 -10.24 28.76 18.65
C ALA A 66 -10.16 28.05 17.29
N TYR A 67 -9.05 28.23 16.58
CA TYR A 67 -8.80 27.65 15.27
C TYR A 67 -7.33 27.28 15.08
N PHE A 68 -7.07 26.35 14.17
CA PHE A 68 -5.72 26.13 13.64
C PHE A 68 -5.35 27.25 12.67
N TYR A 69 -4.15 27.78 12.82
CA TYR A 69 -3.62 28.88 12.03
C TYR A 69 -2.22 28.58 11.50
N ALA A 70 -1.90 29.21 10.38
CA ALA A 70 -0.53 29.31 9.90
C ALA A 70 -0.26 30.70 9.34
N SER A 71 1.01 31.10 9.29
CA SER A 71 1.40 32.41 8.76
C SER A 71 2.72 32.37 8.00
N THR A 72 2.82 33.23 7.00
CA THR A 72 4.08 33.53 6.29
C THR A 72 4.94 34.55 7.04
N TYR A 73 4.42 35.11 8.13
CA TYR A 73 5.13 35.95 9.09
C TYR A 73 5.61 35.12 10.28
N LYS A 74 6.55 35.66 11.06
CA LYS A 74 7.15 34.94 12.20
C LYS A 74 6.36 35.08 13.50
N THR A 75 5.29 35.84 13.49
CA THR A 75 4.48 36.18 14.65
C THR A 75 3.14 35.47 14.53
N ALA A 76 2.67 34.87 15.63
CA ALA A 76 1.32 34.38 15.76
C ALA A 76 0.40 35.59 16.05
N ASP A 77 -0.32 36.03 15.04
CA ASP A 77 -1.24 37.17 15.11
C ASP A 77 -2.46 36.94 14.20
N SER A 78 -3.39 37.88 14.19
CA SER A 78 -4.61 37.84 13.37
C SER A 78 -4.34 37.96 11.85
N LYS A 79 -3.09 38.20 11.40
CA LYS A 79 -2.73 38.28 9.97
C LYS A 79 -2.39 36.93 9.35
N GLY A 80 -2.37 35.86 10.16
CA GLY A 80 -2.31 34.50 9.63
C GLY A 80 -3.59 34.11 8.89
N PHE A 81 -3.65 32.85 8.49
CA PHE A 81 -4.82 32.27 7.84
C PHE A 81 -5.26 31.00 8.56
N ARG A 82 -6.57 30.80 8.63
CA ARG A 82 -7.19 29.59 9.18
C ARG A 82 -6.81 28.37 8.35
N LEU A 83 -6.57 27.27 9.03
CA LEU A 83 -6.54 25.93 8.46
C LEU A 83 -7.87 25.24 8.75
N ARG A 84 -8.25 24.32 7.87
CA ARG A 84 -9.35 23.41 8.15
C ARG A 84 -8.86 22.32 9.11
N ASP A 85 -9.76 21.85 9.98
CA ASP A 85 -9.49 20.75 10.91
C ASP A 85 -9.31 19.40 10.18
N GLU A 86 -9.11 18.33 10.95
CA GLU A 86 -8.91 16.98 10.42
C GLU A 86 -10.12 16.43 9.64
N ASN A 87 -11.32 17.00 9.88
CA ASN A 87 -12.57 16.64 9.20
C ASN A 87 -12.88 17.59 8.03
N ASN A 88 -11.91 18.44 7.65
CA ASN A 88 -12.03 19.46 6.62
C ASN A 88 -13.06 20.56 6.96
N ASN A 89 -13.36 20.76 8.25
CA ASN A 89 -14.21 21.83 8.75
C ASN A 89 -13.41 23.12 9.04
N GLY A 90 -14.02 24.29 8.79
CA GLY A 90 -13.47 25.61 9.10
C GLY A 90 -14.07 26.27 10.35
N ASP A 91 -14.92 25.55 11.09
CA ASP A 91 -15.53 26.01 12.33
C ASP A 91 -14.55 25.96 13.51
N VAL A 92 -15.02 26.40 14.68
CA VAL A 92 -14.26 26.38 15.94
C VAL A 92 -13.81 24.96 16.24
N ILE A 93 -12.52 24.79 16.55
CA ILE A 93 -11.95 23.47 16.82
C ILE A 93 -12.51 22.90 18.12
N ARG A 94 -12.76 21.60 18.12
CA ARG A 94 -13.26 20.87 19.30
C ARG A 94 -12.15 20.67 20.34
N ARG A 95 -12.50 20.00 21.43
CA ARG A 95 -11.53 19.45 22.38
C ARG A 95 -10.76 18.27 21.77
N TYR A 96 -9.47 18.17 22.10
CA TYR A 96 -8.60 17.06 21.72
C TYR A 96 -7.91 16.46 22.95
N ARG A 97 -7.74 15.14 22.98
CA ARG A 97 -7.09 14.42 24.09
C ARG A 97 -6.02 13.45 23.58
N LYS A 98 -4.79 13.92 23.42
CA LYS A 98 -3.65 13.15 22.89
C LYS A 98 -3.99 12.46 21.57
N GLU A 99 -4.55 13.22 20.64
CA GLU A 99 -5.00 12.71 19.34
C GLU A 99 -3.99 13.02 18.24
N GLY A 100 -3.96 12.19 17.20
CA GLY A 100 -3.25 12.49 15.96
C GLY A 100 -4.11 13.39 15.07
N VAL A 101 -3.64 14.59 14.76
CA VAL A 101 -4.37 15.57 13.94
C VAL A 101 -3.59 15.85 12.65
N THR A 102 -4.20 15.59 11.50
CA THR A 102 -3.59 15.85 10.19
C THR A 102 -4.29 17.02 9.53
N LEU A 103 -3.54 18.09 9.25
CA LEU A 103 -4.03 19.34 8.69
C LEU A 103 -3.43 19.58 7.31
N THR A 104 -4.27 20.06 6.39
CA THR A 104 -3.84 20.41 5.03
C THR A 104 -3.78 21.92 4.86
N LEU A 105 -2.65 22.41 4.38
CA LEU A 105 -2.46 23.81 4.03
C LEU A 105 -3.32 24.18 2.80
N PRO A 106 -3.95 25.38 2.79
CA PRO A 106 -4.73 25.86 1.65
C PRO A 106 -3.93 25.94 0.35
N GLU A 107 -4.63 26.04 -0.77
CA GLU A 107 -4.00 26.16 -2.07
C GLU A 107 -3.04 27.36 -2.17
N GLY A 108 -1.92 27.16 -2.86
CA GLY A 108 -0.85 28.14 -2.96
C GLY A 108 0.00 28.32 -1.70
N LYS A 109 -0.33 27.68 -0.57
CA LYS A 109 0.49 27.68 0.65
C LYS A 109 1.29 26.39 0.74
N THR A 110 2.53 26.51 1.21
CA THR A 110 3.44 25.36 1.38
C THR A 110 4.35 25.58 2.59
N LEU A 111 4.89 24.52 3.16
CA LEU A 111 5.86 24.61 4.26
C LEU A 111 7.16 25.35 3.86
N ASN A 112 7.39 25.57 2.57
CA ASN A 112 8.47 26.44 2.11
C ASN A 112 8.25 27.93 2.46
N ASN A 113 6.99 28.37 2.50
CA ASN A 113 6.64 29.79 2.67
C ASN A 113 6.00 30.14 4.02
N ILE A 114 5.53 29.15 4.77
CA ILE A 114 5.01 29.31 6.13
C ILE A 114 6.17 29.34 7.12
N LYS A 115 6.09 30.22 8.11
CA LYS A 115 7.13 30.41 9.15
C LYS A 115 6.66 30.02 10.54
N ILE A 116 5.36 29.88 10.76
CA ILE A 116 4.78 29.53 12.05
C ILE A 116 3.44 28.80 11.84
N PHE A 117 3.20 27.77 12.64
CA PHE A 117 1.92 27.09 12.83
C PHE A 117 1.48 27.32 14.28
N TYR A 118 0.21 27.61 14.52
CA TYR A 118 -0.28 28.00 15.84
C TYR A 118 -1.78 27.78 16.01
N VAL A 119 -2.23 27.82 17.27
CA VAL A 119 -3.64 27.78 17.66
C VAL A 119 -4.04 29.19 18.09
N TRP A 120 -5.02 29.78 17.43
CA TRP A 120 -5.41 31.17 17.62
C TRP A 120 -6.87 31.29 18.04
N CYS A 121 -7.14 32.07 19.09
CA CYS A 121 -8.49 32.45 19.46
C CYS A 121 -8.80 33.84 18.92
N GLU A 122 -9.72 33.92 17.97
CA GLU A 122 -10.07 35.19 17.33
C GLU A 122 -10.88 36.12 18.22
N GLU A 123 -11.73 35.58 19.09
CA GLU A 123 -12.59 36.40 19.97
C GLU A 123 -11.77 37.21 20.98
N PHE A 124 -10.65 36.64 21.44
CA PHE A 124 -9.77 37.28 22.41
C PHE A 124 -8.47 37.81 21.81
N ASP A 125 -8.19 37.57 20.52
CA ASP A 125 -6.94 37.96 19.84
C ASP A 125 -5.69 37.39 20.56
N VAL A 126 -5.74 36.11 20.97
CA VAL A 126 -4.70 35.45 21.78
C VAL A 126 -4.18 34.15 21.13
N ASN A 127 -2.86 33.96 21.19
CA ASN A 127 -2.16 32.74 20.80
C ASN A 127 -2.22 31.71 21.94
N PHE A 128 -2.81 30.55 21.69
CA PHE A 128 -2.87 29.46 22.66
C PHE A 128 -1.64 28.55 22.64
N GLY A 129 -0.91 28.54 21.53
CA GLY A 129 0.31 27.75 21.37
C GLY A 129 0.80 27.77 19.93
N ASP A 130 2.11 27.79 19.74
CA ASP A 130 2.76 27.92 18.44
C ASP A 130 4.01 27.07 18.30
N VAL A 131 4.38 26.82 17.05
CA VAL A 131 5.67 26.25 16.66
C VAL A 131 6.21 27.01 15.46
N LYS A 132 7.49 27.38 15.53
CA LYS A 132 8.20 28.05 14.44
C LYS A 132 8.71 27.02 13.45
N ILE A 133 8.48 27.28 12.16
CA ILE A 133 9.05 26.48 11.07
C ILE A 133 10.44 27.04 10.72
N PRO A 134 11.50 26.22 10.76
CA PRO A 134 12.84 26.66 10.40
C PRO A 134 12.91 27.24 8.97
N ARG A 135 13.86 28.16 8.75
CA ARG A 135 14.18 28.59 7.39
C ARG A 135 14.78 27.43 6.60
N ASN A 136 14.49 27.37 5.30
CA ASN A 136 14.97 26.31 4.41
C ASN A 136 14.59 24.92 4.92
N PHE A 137 13.40 24.79 5.50
CA PHE A 137 12.91 23.52 6.00
C PHE A 137 12.70 22.55 4.83
N ASP A 138 13.58 21.55 4.74
CA ASP A 138 13.54 20.50 3.73
C ASP A 138 12.49 19.46 4.10
N TYR A 139 11.22 19.73 3.78
CA TYR A 139 10.10 18.83 4.03
C TYR A 139 10.15 17.58 3.13
N PRO A 140 9.51 16.47 3.54
CA PRO A 140 9.52 15.24 2.75
C PRO A 140 8.79 15.39 1.41
N ARG A 141 9.32 14.77 0.35
CA ARG A 141 8.76 14.83 -1.00
C ARG A 141 9.12 13.58 -1.81
N PRO A 142 8.29 13.19 -2.80
CA PRO A 142 8.62 12.07 -3.67
C PRO A 142 9.99 12.26 -4.33
N GLN A 143 10.78 11.19 -4.40
CA GLN A 143 12.15 11.24 -4.92
C GLN A 143 12.32 10.32 -6.12
N LYS A 144 12.94 10.85 -7.18
CA LYS A 144 13.35 10.05 -8.34
C LYS A 144 14.69 9.39 -8.08
N ILE A 145 14.78 8.11 -8.39
CA ILE A 145 16.00 7.30 -8.34
C ILE A 145 16.25 6.68 -9.71
N ASP A 146 17.28 5.86 -9.83
CA ASP A 146 17.67 5.26 -11.10
C ASP A 146 16.57 4.39 -11.71
N ALA A 147 16.68 4.19 -13.03
CA ALA A 147 15.85 3.27 -13.79
C ALA A 147 16.33 1.82 -13.59
N LEU A 148 15.41 0.87 -13.68
CA LEU A 148 15.79 -0.53 -13.82
C LEU A 148 16.48 -0.74 -15.17
N LYS A 149 17.54 -1.53 -15.14
CA LYS A 149 18.24 -2.00 -16.33
C LYS A 149 18.79 -3.38 -16.04
N GLY A 150 18.57 -4.31 -16.96
CA GLY A 150 18.88 -5.70 -16.71
C GLY A 150 18.88 -6.61 -17.93
N VAL A 151 18.93 -7.91 -17.66
CA VAL A 151 18.68 -8.97 -18.64
C VAL A 151 17.17 -9.20 -18.80
N HIS A 152 16.77 -10.08 -19.71
CA HIS A 152 15.36 -10.39 -19.96
C HIS A 152 14.50 -9.16 -20.31
N GLN A 153 15.10 -8.22 -21.05
CA GLN A 153 14.49 -6.94 -21.44
C GLN A 153 14.01 -6.07 -20.27
N ILE A 154 14.59 -6.27 -19.07
CA ILE A 154 14.29 -5.40 -17.93
C ILE A 154 14.80 -4.00 -18.22
N SER A 155 13.84 -3.08 -18.33
CA SER A 155 14.09 -1.66 -18.41
C SER A 155 12.90 -0.88 -17.84
N SER A 156 13.14 0.32 -17.36
CA SER A 156 12.10 1.26 -16.95
C SER A 156 12.56 2.71 -17.18
N ASP A 157 11.68 3.67 -16.94
CA ASP A 157 12.13 5.03 -16.64
C ASP A 157 12.63 5.11 -15.18
N ASN A 158 13.13 6.28 -14.77
CA ASN A 158 13.49 6.55 -13.37
C ASN A 158 12.34 6.20 -12.41
N ILE A 159 12.63 5.36 -11.42
CA ILE A 159 11.68 4.98 -10.38
C ILE A 159 11.42 6.19 -9.48
N VAL A 160 10.19 6.31 -8.98
CA VAL A 160 9.81 7.31 -7.98
C VAL A 160 9.52 6.60 -6.66
N ILE A 161 10.27 6.94 -5.62
CA ILE A 161 9.87 6.67 -4.24
C ILE A 161 8.78 7.68 -3.90
N VAL A 162 7.54 7.21 -3.85
CA VAL A 162 6.36 8.06 -3.65
C VAL A 162 6.25 8.46 -2.19
N ASP A 163 6.39 7.47 -1.31
CA ASP A 163 6.36 7.61 0.14
C ASP A 163 7.23 6.49 0.77
N ALA A 164 7.21 6.40 2.10
CA ALA A 164 8.00 5.44 2.86
C ALA A 164 7.76 3.97 2.48
N GLN A 165 6.67 3.61 1.81
CA GLN A 165 6.33 2.22 1.46
C GLN A 165 5.94 2.02 -0.01
N THR A 166 5.94 3.06 -0.83
CA THR A 166 5.38 3.00 -2.19
C THR A 166 6.42 3.35 -3.25
N LEU A 167 6.59 2.46 -4.23
CA LEU A 167 7.45 2.65 -5.40
C LEU A 167 6.59 2.74 -6.66
N LEU A 168 6.82 3.77 -7.48
CA LEU A 168 6.23 3.93 -8.81
C LEU A 168 7.31 3.67 -9.86
N ILE A 169 7.03 2.76 -10.77
CA ILE A 169 7.93 2.30 -11.83
C ILE A 169 7.27 2.59 -13.18
N PRO A 170 7.60 3.72 -13.83
CA PRO A 170 7.06 4.05 -15.14
C PRO A 170 7.73 3.23 -16.25
N ASN A 171 6.96 2.93 -17.30
CA ASN A 171 7.47 2.32 -18.53
C ASN A 171 8.26 0.99 -18.31
N LEU A 172 7.80 0.13 -17.41
CA LEU A 172 8.44 -1.16 -17.13
C LEU A 172 8.30 -2.12 -18.32
N HIS A 173 9.43 -2.69 -18.74
CA HIS A 173 9.52 -3.81 -19.67
C HIS A 173 10.17 -5.02 -18.99
N TYR A 174 9.72 -6.22 -19.35
CA TYR A 174 10.30 -7.52 -18.98
C TYR A 174 9.69 -8.58 -19.91
N ASP A 175 10.49 -9.46 -20.51
CA ASP A 175 10.04 -10.38 -21.56
C ASP A 175 9.08 -11.50 -21.08
N GLY A 176 9.09 -11.82 -19.78
CA GLY A 176 8.24 -12.86 -19.19
C GLY A 176 8.80 -14.29 -19.33
N GLU A 177 10.04 -14.47 -19.76
CA GLU A 177 10.57 -15.80 -20.10
C GLU A 177 11.04 -16.61 -18.89
N ALA A 178 11.37 -15.96 -17.77
CA ALA A 178 11.90 -16.69 -16.63
C ALA A 178 10.82 -17.40 -15.83
N PRO A 179 11.11 -18.61 -15.31
CA PRO A 179 10.11 -19.44 -14.67
C PRO A 179 9.63 -18.89 -13.33
N ASP A 180 10.44 -18.06 -12.67
CA ASP A 180 10.13 -17.55 -11.33
C ASP A 180 10.75 -16.17 -11.05
N ALA A 181 10.54 -15.21 -11.97
CA ALA A 181 10.92 -13.81 -11.74
C ALA A 181 9.94 -13.16 -10.75
N LYS A 182 10.45 -12.41 -9.77
CA LYS A 182 9.66 -11.69 -8.76
C LYS A 182 10.22 -10.29 -8.52
N PHE A 183 9.38 -9.36 -8.07
CA PHE A 183 9.88 -8.12 -7.49
C PHE A 183 10.56 -8.44 -6.16
N TRP A 184 11.73 -7.84 -5.96
CA TRP A 184 12.67 -8.25 -4.92
C TRP A 184 13.33 -7.03 -4.29
N ALA A 185 13.41 -7.01 -2.98
CA ALA A 185 14.17 -6.02 -2.25
C ALA A 185 14.98 -6.67 -1.14
N GLY A 186 15.90 -5.93 -0.56
CA GLY A 186 16.67 -6.44 0.56
C GLY A 186 17.63 -5.39 1.10
N ARG A 187 18.33 -5.76 2.16
CA ARG A 187 19.35 -4.91 2.77
C ARG A 187 20.62 -4.92 1.92
N GLY A 188 21.36 -3.82 2.01
CA GLY A 188 22.63 -3.67 1.29
C GLY A 188 22.48 -3.41 -0.21
N PRO A 189 23.60 -3.20 -0.91
CA PRO A 189 23.60 -2.60 -2.25
C PRO A 189 23.26 -3.58 -3.38
N LYS A 190 23.13 -4.88 -3.12
CA LYS A 190 22.92 -5.92 -4.14
C LYS A 190 21.91 -6.97 -3.68
N PRO A 191 21.11 -7.54 -4.60
CA PRO A 191 20.24 -8.68 -4.33
C PRO A 191 20.97 -9.92 -3.82
N SER A 192 20.28 -10.67 -2.97
CA SER A 192 20.69 -12.00 -2.52
C SER A 192 19.49 -12.94 -2.43
N PRO A 193 19.72 -14.27 -2.31
CA PRO A 193 18.63 -15.23 -2.11
C PRO A 193 17.81 -15.02 -0.83
N GLN A 194 18.31 -14.23 0.14
CA GLN A 194 17.62 -13.89 1.39
C GLN A 194 16.83 -12.58 1.31
N GLY A 195 16.57 -12.07 0.11
CA GLY A 195 15.74 -10.89 -0.06
C GLY A 195 14.26 -11.13 0.23
N ILE A 196 13.50 -10.07 0.09
CA ILE A 196 12.11 -9.94 0.45
C ILE A 196 11.30 -9.85 -0.84
N ARG A 197 10.30 -10.72 -0.97
CA ARG A 197 9.34 -10.68 -2.07
C ARG A 197 8.47 -9.44 -1.94
N ILE A 198 8.26 -8.74 -3.05
CA ILE A 198 7.30 -7.64 -3.14
C ILE A 198 6.17 -8.10 -4.05
N ALA A 199 4.94 -7.94 -3.57
CA ALA A 199 3.76 -8.26 -4.35
C ALA A 199 3.68 -7.37 -5.61
N ASP A 200 3.20 -7.92 -6.72
CA ASP A 200 2.92 -7.18 -7.94
C ASP A 200 1.81 -6.13 -7.76
N GLU A 201 1.48 -5.39 -8.82
CA GLU A 201 0.41 -4.38 -8.78
C GLU A 201 -0.98 -4.95 -8.47
N ASN A 202 -1.15 -6.27 -8.47
CA ASN A 202 -2.39 -6.98 -8.17
C ASN A 202 -2.34 -7.63 -6.77
N GLY A 203 -1.29 -7.38 -5.99
CA GLY A 203 -1.12 -7.94 -4.65
C GLY A 203 -0.67 -9.40 -4.63
N LYS A 204 -0.04 -9.90 -5.71
CA LYS A 204 0.41 -11.30 -5.82
C LYS A 204 1.93 -11.41 -5.82
N GLU A 205 2.45 -12.42 -5.13
CA GLU A 205 3.88 -12.79 -5.13
C GLU A 205 4.20 -13.94 -6.10
N LEU A 206 3.34 -14.15 -7.10
CA LEU A 206 3.52 -15.17 -8.13
C LEU A 206 4.60 -14.75 -9.16
N PRO A 207 5.12 -15.68 -9.99
CA PRO A 207 6.01 -15.34 -11.09
C PRO A 207 5.44 -14.20 -11.94
N LEU A 208 6.28 -13.21 -12.21
CA LEU A 208 5.93 -12.03 -12.98
C LEU A 208 5.58 -12.41 -14.41
N ARG A 209 4.47 -11.85 -14.90
CA ARG A 209 4.14 -11.86 -16.33
C ARG A 209 5.07 -10.93 -17.11
N ARG A 210 5.02 -11.04 -18.44
CA ARG A 210 5.60 -10.05 -19.35
C ARG A 210 5.07 -8.63 -19.05
N TYR A 211 5.97 -7.66 -19.05
CA TYR A 211 5.65 -6.23 -19.02
C TYR A 211 6.10 -5.58 -20.33
N ASP A 212 5.26 -4.71 -20.89
CA ASP A 212 5.54 -3.99 -22.13
C ASP A 212 5.13 -2.53 -21.97
N GLY A 213 6.07 -1.71 -21.50
CA GLY A 213 5.87 -0.28 -21.27
C GLY A 213 4.85 0.05 -20.18
N LYS A 214 4.64 -0.85 -19.22
CA LYS A 214 3.59 -0.69 -18.20
C LYS A 214 4.07 0.16 -17.03
N THR A 215 3.24 1.08 -16.57
CA THR A 215 3.48 1.74 -15.27
C THR A 215 2.96 0.90 -14.12
N VAL A 216 3.82 0.62 -13.15
CA VAL A 216 3.56 -0.27 -12.00
C VAL A 216 3.70 0.52 -10.70
N VAL A 217 2.78 0.34 -9.77
CA VAL A 217 2.87 0.88 -8.40
C VAL A 217 2.94 -0.29 -7.45
N LEU A 218 3.99 -0.33 -6.64
CA LEU A 218 4.26 -1.40 -5.68
C LEU A 218 4.21 -0.84 -4.27
N THR A 219 3.64 -1.62 -3.36
CA THR A 219 3.66 -1.35 -1.92
C THR A 219 4.58 -2.37 -1.25
N LEU A 220 5.53 -1.89 -0.44
CA LEU A 220 6.40 -2.73 0.36
C LEU A 220 5.56 -3.53 1.39
N PRO A 221 5.90 -4.81 1.64
CA PRO A 221 5.08 -5.67 2.50
C PRO A 221 5.20 -5.32 3.98
N GLY A 222 4.13 -5.60 4.73
CA GLY A 222 4.10 -5.44 6.19
C GLY A 222 4.42 -4.00 6.64
N ASP A 223 5.42 -3.88 7.51
CA ASP A 223 5.92 -2.61 8.05
C ASP A 223 7.27 -2.23 7.44
N LEU A 224 7.68 -2.92 6.35
CA LEU A 224 8.91 -2.60 5.64
C LEU A 224 8.79 -1.21 5.01
N THR A 225 9.82 -0.40 5.16
CA THR A 225 9.93 0.91 4.54
C THR A 225 11.12 0.97 3.58
N VAL A 226 11.17 2.02 2.76
CA VAL A 226 12.31 2.33 1.90
C VAL A 226 13.59 2.59 2.71
N PHE A 227 13.47 2.95 3.98
CA PHE A 227 14.60 3.14 4.89
C PHE A 227 15.23 1.82 5.33
N ASP A 228 14.51 0.71 5.20
CA ASP A 228 14.93 -0.63 5.61
C ASP A 228 15.61 -1.43 4.48
N ILE A 229 15.54 -0.94 3.24
CA ILE A 229 16.06 -1.60 2.05
C ILE A 229 17.24 -0.83 1.45
N GLY A 230 18.20 -1.56 0.89
CA GLY A 230 19.35 -1.00 0.18
C GLY A 230 19.27 -1.17 -1.33
N HIS A 231 18.36 -2.02 -1.82
CA HIS A 231 18.13 -2.21 -3.25
C HIS A 231 16.67 -2.63 -3.52
N PHE A 232 16.28 -2.45 -4.77
CA PHE A 232 15.03 -2.94 -5.35
C PHE A 232 15.31 -3.46 -6.77
N GLY A 233 14.68 -4.55 -7.17
CA GLY A 233 14.91 -5.13 -8.49
C GLY A 233 13.97 -6.26 -8.85
N ILE A 234 14.31 -6.97 -9.92
CA ILE A 234 13.67 -8.21 -10.33
C ILE A 234 14.67 -9.34 -10.18
N TRP A 235 14.28 -10.38 -9.44
CA TRP A 235 15.11 -11.52 -9.10
C TRP A 235 14.42 -12.80 -9.56
N CYS A 236 15.18 -13.72 -10.16
CA CYS A 236 14.69 -15.07 -10.40
C CYS A 236 14.95 -15.93 -9.16
N GLU A 237 13.89 -16.26 -8.43
CA GLU A 237 14.01 -17.01 -7.19
C GLU A 237 14.46 -18.46 -7.44
N GLN A 238 13.92 -19.12 -8.46
CA GLN A 238 14.28 -20.50 -8.80
C GLN A 238 15.78 -20.67 -9.14
N PHE A 239 16.37 -19.72 -9.87
CA PHE A 239 17.78 -19.78 -10.29
C PHE A 239 18.73 -18.96 -9.42
N THR A 240 18.20 -18.20 -8.45
CA THR A 240 18.98 -17.30 -7.59
C THR A 240 19.84 -16.32 -8.37
N VAL A 241 19.27 -15.69 -9.40
CA VAL A 241 19.97 -14.75 -10.28
C VAL A 241 19.29 -13.39 -10.24
N ASP A 242 20.11 -12.35 -10.12
CA ASP A 242 19.70 -10.97 -10.29
C ASP A 242 19.48 -10.67 -11.77
N PHE A 243 18.26 -10.28 -12.12
CA PHE A 243 17.98 -9.89 -13.49
C PHE A 243 18.19 -8.40 -13.73
N GLY A 244 18.19 -7.60 -12.68
CA GLY A 244 18.35 -6.15 -12.74
C GLY A 244 17.86 -5.52 -11.45
N HIS A 245 18.71 -4.69 -10.85
CA HIS A 245 18.39 -3.96 -9.63
C HIS A 245 18.88 -2.52 -9.70
N ILE A 246 18.32 -1.72 -8.81
CA ILE A 246 18.77 -0.38 -8.47
C ILE A 246 19.11 -0.32 -6.97
N GLN A 247 19.94 0.63 -6.58
CA GLN A 247 20.24 0.91 -5.18
C GLN A 247 19.26 1.95 -4.63
N ILE A 248 18.82 1.75 -3.39
CA ILE A 248 18.01 2.71 -2.65
C ILE A 248 18.94 3.59 -1.82
N PRO A 249 18.97 4.92 -2.06
CA PRO A 249 19.78 5.82 -1.26
C PRO A 249 19.35 5.75 0.21
N GLN A 250 20.32 5.73 1.13
CA GLN A 250 20.03 5.58 2.56
C GLN A 250 19.50 6.86 3.20
N SER A 251 19.71 8.02 2.58
CA SER A 251 19.31 9.34 3.08
C SER A 251 18.17 9.95 2.28
N VAL A 252 17.11 9.17 2.00
CA VAL A 252 15.91 9.68 1.32
C VAL A 252 15.02 10.45 2.30
N ASN A 253 14.43 11.55 1.82
CA ASN A 253 13.50 12.40 2.56
C ASN A 253 12.16 12.38 1.81
N VAL A 254 11.37 11.34 2.09
CA VAL A 254 10.12 11.01 1.40
C VAL A 254 8.96 11.01 2.39
N PRO A 255 7.72 11.29 1.96
CA PRO A 255 6.58 11.32 2.86
C PRO A 255 6.37 10.00 3.62
N PRO A 256 5.74 10.02 4.80
CA PRO A 256 5.20 8.79 5.39
C PRO A 256 4.07 8.22 4.51
N SER A 257 3.84 6.90 4.60
CA SER A 257 2.76 6.28 3.82
C SER A 257 1.40 6.59 4.46
N LEU A 258 0.33 6.56 3.65
CA LEU A 258 -1.04 6.78 4.17
C LEU A 258 -1.40 5.76 5.28
N LYS A 259 -0.94 4.52 5.14
CA LYS A 259 -1.11 3.46 6.14
C LYS A 259 -0.49 3.86 7.49
N MET A 260 0.69 4.51 7.46
CA MET A 260 1.43 4.97 8.64
C MET A 260 0.90 6.27 9.26
N LEU A 261 -0.09 6.91 8.66
CA LEU A 261 -0.75 8.07 9.26
C LEU A 261 -2.12 7.71 9.83
N GLY A 262 -2.53 6.44 9.75
CA GLY A 262 -3.88 6.01 10.11
C GLY A 262 -4.98 6.63 9.23
N VAL A 263 -4.60 7.33 8.15
CA VAL A 263 -5.54 7.94 7.22
C VAL A 263 -5.92 6.88 6.19
N SER A 264 -7.18 6.44 6.21
CA SER A 264 -7.71 5.56 5.16
C SER A 264 -7.45 6.21 3.80
N PRO A 265 -7.06 5.45 2.75
CA PRO A 265 -6.92 6.01 1.41
C PRO A 265 -8.19 6.78 1.10
N GLN A 266 -8.08 8.10 0.91
CA GLN A 266 -9.22 8.91 0.52
C GLN A 266 -9.79 8.23 -0.71
N LYS A 267 -11.01 7.69 -0.57
CA LYS A 267 -11.76 7.12 -1.69
C LYS A 267 -11.67 8.18 -2.77
N ARG A 268 -10.98 7.88 -3.88
CA ARG A 268 -10.80 8.80 -5.02
C ARG A 268 -12.11 9.55 -5.16
N LEU A 269 -12.08 10.87 -4.96
CA LEU A 269 -13.22 11.71 -5.28
C LEU A 269 -13.57 11.36 -6.73
N GLN A 270 -14.63 10.59 -6.90
CA GLN A 270 -15.28 10.47 -8.20
C GLN A 270 -15.78 11.88 -8.41
N LEU A 271 -15.01 12.66 -9.16
CA LEU A 271 -15.49 13.91 -9.73
C LEU A 271 -16.84 13.57 -10.36
N PRO A 272 -17.94 14.22 -9.98
CA PRO A 272 -19.19 14.06 -10.70
C PRO A 272 -18.89 14.40 -12.14
N VAL A 273 -19.08 13.43 -13.04
CA VAL A 273 -19.22 13.74 -14.46
C VAL A 273 -20.42 14.67 -14.53
N PRO A 274 -20.30 15.90 -15.06
CA PRO A 274 -21.46 16.78 -15.19
C PRO A 274 -22.48 16.11 -16.11
N ASP A 275 -23.67 15.84 -15.61
CA ASP A 275 -24.85 15.30 -16.35
C ASP A 275 -25.42 16.33 -17.34
N ASN A 276 -24.58 16.89 -18.21
CA ASN A 276 -25.01 17.77 -19.29
C ASN A 276 -24.27 17.44 -20.59
N ALA A 277 -24.34 16.18 -21.01
CA ALA A 277 -24.40 15.84 -22.43
C ALA A 277 -25.88 15.62 -22.78
N ARG A 278 -26.60 16.71 -23.05
CA ARG A 278 -27.91 16.63 -23.70
C ARG A 278 -27.72 16.02 -25.08
N GLU A 279 -28.11 14.76 -25.23
CA GLU A 279 -28.28 14.12 -26.53
C GLU A 279 -29.21 14.99 -27.40
N LEU A 280 -28.69 15.42 -28.55
CA LEU A 280 -29.51 15.99 -29.61
C LEU A 280 -30.32 14.85 -30.25
N PRO A 281 -31.62 15.04 -30.51
CA PRO A 281 -32.45 13.98 -31.08
C PRO A 281 -32.07 13.71 -32.54
N PRO A 282 -32.07 12.45 -33.01
CA PRO A 282 -31.83 12.14 -34.40
C PRO A 282 -33.05 12.52 -35.25
N SER A 283 -32.82 13.38 -36.24
CA SER A 283 -33.76 13.72 -37.30
C SER A 283 -34.08 12.50 -38.17
N GLN A 284 -35.36 12.13 -38.24
CA GLN A 284 -35.91 11.13 -39.16
C GLN A 284 -36.18 11.75 -40.54
N ILE A 285 -35.56 11.20 -41.58
CA ILE A 285 -36.01 11.16 -42.99
C ILE A 285 -35.45 9.81 -43.49
N GLY A 286 -36.15 8.79 -43.99
CA GLY A 286 -37.51 8.57 -44.47
C GLY A 286 -37.37 7.44 -45.50
N GLY A 287 -38.02 6.27 -45.30
CA GLY A 287 -37.96 5.16 -46.26
C GLY A 287 -38.34 3.80 -45.67
N HIS A 288 -39.57 3.37 -45.94
CA HIS A 288 -40.34 2.25 -45.37
C HIS A 288 -39.90 0.87 -45.93
N LEU A 289 -40.07 -0.22 -45.15
CA LEU A 289 -40.85 -1.45 -45.50
C LEU A 289 -40.88 -2.45 -44.32
N GLN A 290 -42.02 -3.13 -44.17
CA GLN A 290 -42.57 -3.71 -42.93
C GLN A 290 -42.05 -5.10 -42.53
N ALA A 291 -42.22 -5.40 -41.24
CA ALA A 291 -41.95 -6.68 -40.59
C ALA A 291 -43.00 -7.76 -40.91
N THR A 292 -42.55 -9.01 -41.07
CA THR A 292 -43.39 -10.20 -40.96
C THR A 292 -42.86 -11.12 -39.87
N THR A 293 -43.68 -11.34 -38.85
CA THR A 293 -43.48 -12.30 -37.76
C THR A 293 -43.79 -13.72 -38.25
N PHE A 294 -42.86 -14.66 -38.07
CA PHE A 294 -43.17 -16.09 -38.12
C PHE A 294 -42.43 -16.84 -37.00
N ARG A 295 -43.18 -17.58 -36.20
CA ARG A 295 -42.73 -18.38 -35.04
C ARG A 295 -43.24 -19.81 -35.22
N PRO A 296 -42.37 -20.82 -35.41
CA PRO A 296 -42.81 -22.23 -35.43
C PRO A 296 -42.86 -22.83 -34.01
N PRO A 297 -43.68 -23.89 -33.81
CA PRO A 297 -44.08 -24.38 -32.48
C PRO A 297 -43.14 -25.45 -31.87
N HIS A 298 -43.29 -25.64 -30.56
CA HIS A 298 -42.58 -26.61 -29.73
C HIS A 298 -42.84 -28.07 -30.15
N VAL A 299 -41.79 -28.89 -30.13
CA VAL A 299 -41.86 -30.35 -30.16
C VAL A 299 -41.05 -30.90 -28.98
N ASN A 300 -41.74 -31.62 -28.08
CA ASN A 300 -41.15 -32.38 -26.98
C ASN A 300 -40.45 -33.63 -27.52
N PHE A 301 -39.22 -33.91 -27.12
CA PHE A 301 -38.67 -35.27 -27.20
C PHE A 301 -37.94 -35.68 -25.92
N GLN A 302 -38.37 -36.84 -25.43
CA GLN A 302 -37.87 -37.58 -24.28
C GLN A 302 -36.44 -38.12 -24.53
N ARG A 303 -35.74 -38.37 -23.42
CA ARG A 303 -34.44 -39.04 -23.33
C ARG A 303 -34.32 -40.28 -24.23
N ARG A 304 -33.20 -40.36 -24.97
CA ARG A 304 -32.57 -41.63 -25.36
C ARG A 304 -31.05 -41.52 -25.22
N HIS A 305 -30.46 -42.54 -24.59
CA HIS A 305 -29.03 -42.83 -24.64
C HIS A 305 -28.64 -43.26 -26.06
N GLU A 306 -27.47 -42.84 -26.57
CA GLU A 306 -26.46 -43.74 -27.17
C GLU A 306 -25.19 -43.04 -27.69
N ARG A 307 -24.06 -43.63 -27.29
CA ARG A 307 -22.77 -43.89 -27.95
C ARG A 307 -21.88 -42.78 -28.55
N VAL A 308 -20.64 -42.88 -28.07
CA VAL A 308 -19.34 -42.30 -28.46
C VAL A 308 -18.93 -42.67 -29.90
N ILE A 309 -18.38 -41.69 -30.64
CA ILE A 309 -17.46 -41.88 -31.78
C ILE A 309 -16.40 -40.76 -31.77
N GLU A 310 -15.12 -41.12 -31.63
CA GLU A 310 -13.93 -40.26 -31.83
C GLU A 310 -13.56 -40.14 -33.32
N PRO A 311 -12.95 -39.04 -33.78
CA PRO A 311 -12.14 -39.02 -34.99
C PRO A 311 -10.64 -38.80 -34.71
N GLN A 312 -9.82 -39.68 -35.30
CA GLN A 312 -8.35 -39.60 -35.40
C GLN A 312 -7.90 -38.46 -36.32
N TYR A 313 -6.75 -37.85 -36.01
CA TYR A 313 -5.99 -37.03 -36.95
C TYR A 313 -4.52 -37.49 -37.07
N THR A 314 -4.08 -37.59 -38.31
CA THR A 314 -2.78 -38.04 -38.82
C THR A 314 -1.66 -37.01 -38.66
N HIS A 315 -0.44 -37.51 -38.39
CA HIS A 315 0.82 -36.76 -38.25
C HIS A 315 1.35 -36.18 -39.57
N LEU A 316 1.83 -34.93 -39.54
CA LEU A 316 2.82 -34.40 -40.49
C LEU A 316 4.06 -33.95 -39.69
N GLN A 317 5.24 -34.39 -40.14
CA GLN A 317 6.52 -34.25 -39.49
C GLN A 317 7.30 -33.10 -40.16
N GLN A 318 7.72 -32.09 -39.40
CA GLN A 318 8.62 -31.04 -39.87
C GLN A 318 9.89 -31.03 -39.01
N SER A 319 11.02 -31.16 -39.67
CA SER A 319 12.38 -31.22 -39.11
C SER A 319 12.87 -29.85 -38.65
N TYR A 320 13.51 -29.79 -37.47
CA TYR A 320 14.18 -28.60 -36.95
C TYR A 320 15.68 -28.85 -36.76
N VAL A 321 16.50 -27.88 -37.14
CA VAL A 321 17.97 -27.86 -37.00
C VAL A 321 18.33 -27.16 -35.69
N PRO A 322 19.28 -27.66 -34.87
CA PRO A 322 19.66 -27.00 -33.63
C PRO A 322 20.76 -25.94 -33.85
N ILE A 323 20.61 -24.77 -33.21
CA ILE A 323 21.69 -23.79 -33.00
C ILE A 323 21.73 -23.43 -31.51
N GLN A 324 22.73 -23.91 -30.77
CA GLN A 324 23.20 -23.31 -29.51
C GLN A 324 24.68 -23.66 -29.26
N PRO A 325 25.59 -22.66 -29.29
CA PRO A 325 26.82 -22.76 -28.50
C PRO A 325 27.09 -21.57 -27.54
N GLN A 326 26.30 -20.49 -27.53
CA GLN A 326 26.67 -19.28 -26.77
C GLN A 326 26.42 -19.32 -25.25
N TYR A 327 25.60 -20.24 -24.74
CA TYR A 327 25.26 -20.29 -23.31
C TYR A 327 26.38 -20.80 -22.40
N GLN A 328 27.30 -21.62 -22.92
CA GLN A 328 28.36 -22.22 -22.09
C GLN A 328 29.53 -21.27 -21.80
N GLN A 329 29.71 -20.24 -22.63
CA GLN A 329 30.90 -19.38 -22.55
C GLN A 329 30.78 -18.27 -21.48
N TYR A 330 29.56 -17.92 -21.07
CA TYR A 330 29.31 -16.85 -20.09
C TYR A 330 29.43 -17.34 -18.64
N VAL A 331 29.00 -18.59 -18.37
CA VAL A 331 29.01 -19.18 -17.02
C VAL A 331 30.43 -19.47 -16.51
N GLN A 332 31.40 -19.66 -17.42
CA GLN A 332 32.81 -19.87 -17.04
C GLN A 332 33.54 -18.58 -16.64
N GLN A 333 33.05 -17.41 -17.05
CA GLN A 333 33.77 -16.14 -16.89
C GLN A 333 33.45 -15.41 -15.58
N THR A 334 32.34 -15.76 -14.90
CA THR A 334 31.87 -15.04 -13.70
C THR A 334 31.90 -15.87 -12.42
N ALA A 335 32.35 -17.14 -12.48
CA ALA A 335 32.44 -18.01 -11.30
C ALA A 335 33.76 -17.79 -10.54
N SER A 336 33.67 -17.50 -9.24
CA SER A 336 34.81 -17.40 -8.33
C SER A 336 35.59 -18.73 -8.21
N PRO A 337 36.92 -18.72 -7.96
CA PRO A 337 37.77 -19.92 -8.00
C PRO A 337 37.36 -21.07 -7.06
N PHE A 338 36.57 -20.78 -6.02
CA PHE A 338 36.09 -21.75 -5.05
C PHE A 338 35.02 -22.72 -5.60
N LEU A 339 34.34 -22.38 -6.70
CA LEU A 339 33.31 -23.24 -7.32
C LEU A 339 33.87 -24.19 -8.40
N GLN A 340 35.14 -24.07 -8.80
CA GLN A 340 35.72 -24.93 -9.84
C GLN A 340 36.05 -26.35 -9.34
N GLN A 341 36.09 -26.60 -8.02
CA GLN A 341 36.42 -27.92 -7.47
C GLN A 341 35.24 -28.90 -7.39
N PHE A 342 34.00 -28.48 -7.63
CA PHE A 342 32.81 -29.35 -7.52
C PHE A 342 32.20 -29.80 -8.86
N ILE A 343 32.76 -29.39 -10.00
CA ILE A 343 32.21 -29.75 -11.33
C ILE A 343 32.75 -31.10 -11.84
N GLY A 344 33.65 -31.75 -11.09
CA GLY A 344 34.45 -32.87 -11.59
C GLY A 344 33.85 -34.28 -11.54
N GLN A 345 32.69 -34.55 -10.92
CA GLN A 345 32.20 -35.93 -10.79
C GLN A 345 30.67 -36.09 -10.89
N TYR A 346 30.16 -36.07 -12.12
CA TYR A 346 28.90 -36.76 -12.45
C TYR A 346 29.03 -37.37 -13.84
N GLN A 347 29.37 -38.65 -13.92
CA GLN A 347 29.14 -39.48 -15.10
C GLN A 347 27.70 -40.01 -15.04
N PRO A 348 26.90 -39.91 -16.11
CA PRO A 348 25.56 -40.49 -16.11
C PRO A 348 25.64 -42.00 -16.30
N SER A 349 25.12 -42.76 -15.32
CA SER A 349 24.83 -44.18 -15.46
C SER A 349 23.46 -44.37 -16.12
N ASN A 350 23.40 -45.38 -16.99
CA ASN A 350 22.27 -45.77 -17.84
C ASN A 350 20.89 -45.70 -17.15
N GLY A 351 20.01 -44.82 -17.63
CA GLY A 351 18.60 -44.75 -17.29
C GLY A 351 17.76 -44.49 -18.55
N ARG A 352 16.70 -45.29 -18.73
CA ARG A 352 15.83 -45.37 -19.92
C ARG A 352 15.34 -44.00 -20.42
N ALA A 353 15.29 -43.85 -21.75
CA ALA A 353 14.66 -42.72 -22.42
C ALA A 353 13.18 -42.59 -21.98
N VAL A 354 12.86 -41.51 -21.27
CA VAL A 354 11.48 -41.10 -21.02
C VAL A 354 11.02 -40.32 -22.24
N ALA A 355 10.03 -40.84 -22.95
CA ALA A 355 9.45 -40.18 -24.12
C ALA A 355 8.88 -38.81 -23.72
N TYR A 356 9.35 -37.75 -24.38
CA TYR A 356 8.81 -36.40 -24.23
C TYR A 356 7.38 -36.38 -24.81
N GLN A 357 6.39 -36.22 -23.94
CA GLN A 357 5.01 -35.93 -24.32
C GLN A 357 4.90 -34.41 -24.54
N PRO A 358 4.49 -33.93 -25.72
CA PRO A 358 4.34 -32.50 -25.98
C PRO A 358 3.31 -31.89 -25.02
N PHE A 359 3.68 -30.76 -24.43
CA PHE A 359 2.94 -30.08 -23.39
C PHE A 359 1.65 -29.46 -23.95
N ASN A 360 0.52 -30.15 -23.76
CA ASN A 360 -0.77 -29.69 -24.25
C ASN A 360 -1.40 -28.72 -23.22
N LEU A 361 -1.09 -27.42 -23.35
CA LEU A 361 -1.57 -26.34 -22.47
C LEU A 361 -3.08 -26.36 -22.26
N GLN A 362 -3.83 -26.78 -23.28
CA GLN A 362 -5.29 -26.86 -23.22
C GLN A 362 -5.76 -27.89 -22.19
N GLN A 363 -5.15 -29.08 -22.13
CA GLN A 363 -5.52 -30.13 -21.17
C GLN A 363 -5.18 -29.73 -19.73
N ARG A 364 -4.12 -28.95 -19.51
CA ARG A 364 -3.79 -28.43 -18.18
C ARG A 364 -4.81 -27.39 -17.71
N GLN A 365 -5.21 -26.48 -18.59
CA GLN A 365 -6.25 -25.51 -18.28
C GLN A 365 -7.58 -26.19 -17.95
N PHE A 366 -7.95 -27.25 -18.67
CA PHE A 366 -9.14 -28.04 -18.34
C PHE A 366 -9.01 -28.79 -17.01
N ALA A 367 -7.83 -29.33 -16.67
CA ALA A 367 -7.59 -29.99 -15.39
C ALA A 367 -7.62 -29.00 -14.21
N GLU A 368 -6.96 -27.85 -14.35
CA GLU A 368 -6.97 -26.77 -13.34
C GLU A 368 -8.37 -26.20 -13.14
N GLN A 369 -9.15 -26.06 -14.20
CA GLN A 369 -10.53 -25.59 -14.11
C GLN A 369 -11.49 -26.63 -13.50
N ALA A 370 -11.23 -27.93 -13.74
CA ALA A 370 -11.97 -29.00 -13.08
C ALA A 370 -11.65 -29.08 -11.58
N ASP A 371 -10.39 -28.89 -11.18
CA ASP A 371 -9.99 -28.88 -9.77
C ASP A 371 -10.50 -27.62 -9.05
N TYR A 372 -10.52 -26.46 -9.72
CA TYR A 372 -11.14 -25.24 -9.21
C TYR A 372 -12.63 -25.43 -8.93
N ASN A 373 -13.38 -26.02 -9.88
CA ASN A 373 -14.81 -26.28 -9.70
C ASN A 373 -15.06 -27.27 -8.55
N ARG A 374 -14.20 -28.30 -8.40
CA ARG A 374 -14.30 -29.27 -7.30
C ARG A 374 -14.06 -28.62 -5.93
N GLN A 375 -13.10 -27.70 -5.82
CA GLN A 375 -12.88 -26.93 -4.60
C GLN A 375 -14.05 -25.99 -4.27
N GLN A 376 -14.69 -25.39 -5.28
CA GLN A 376 -15.88 -24.56 -5.06
C GLN A 376 -17.07 -25.38 -4.53
N GLU A 377 -17.25 -26.60 -5.04
CA GLU A 377 -18.29 -27.52 -4.55
C GLU A 377 -18.03 -27.97 -3.11
N GLU A 378 -16.77 -28.28 -2.74
CA GLU A 378 -16.39 -28.60 -1.36
C GLU A 378 -16.60 -27.43 -0.41
N LEU A 379 -16.31 -26.20 -0.83
CA LEU A 379 -16.56 -24.98 -0.05
C LEU A 379 -18.06 -24.72 0.15
N GLN A 380 -18.87 -24.95 -0.88
CA GLN A 380 -20.34 -24.85 -0.76
C GLN A 380 -20.90 -25.92 0.18
N PHE A 381 -20.41 -27.15 0.08
CA PHE A 381 -20.82 -28.24 0.97
C PHE A 381 -20.45 -27.94 2.44
N ASN A 382 -19.22 -27.45 2.69
CA ASN A 382 -18.80 -27.05 4.03
C ASN A 382 -19.59 -25.85 4.57
N GLN A 383 -19.95 -24.86 3.74
CA GLN A 383 -20.81 -23.76 4.17
C GLN A 383 -22.21 -24.22 4.53
N GLN A 384 -22.79 -25.16 3.78
CA GLN A 384 -24.12 -25.72 4.08
C GLN A 384 -24.10 -26.55 5.38
N GLN A 385 -23.02 -27.31 5.61
CA GLN A 385 -22.79 -28.02 6.88
C GLN A 385 -22.64 -27.06 8.06
N PHE A 386 -21.90 -25.96 7.89
CA PHE A 386 -21.76 -24.91 8.92
C PHE A 386 -23.09 -24.21 9.20
N ALA A 387 -23.89 -23.91 8.18
CA ALA A 387 -25.19 -23.26 8.35
C ALA A 387 -26.24 -24.16 9.05
N ALA A 388 -26.10 -25.49 8.97
CA ALA A 388 -26.96 -26.45 9.66
C ALA A 388 -26.60 -26.63 11.15
N GLN A 389 -25.41 -26.21 11.58
CA GLN A 389 -24.94 -26.35 12.97
C GLN A 389 -25.31 -25.16 13.88
N PHE A 390 -25.85 -24.08 13.34
CA PHE A 390 -26.30 -22.92 14.11
C PHE A 390 -27.81 -22.66 13.89
N PRO A 391 -28.68 -22.96 14.86
CA PRO A 391 -30.07 -22.52 14.76
C PRO A 391 -30.15 -21.00 14.78
N LYS A 392 -30.90 -20.42 13.83
CA LYS A 392 -31.12 -18.97 13.72
C LYS A 392 -31.56 -18.38 15.07
N PRO A 393 -31.05 -17.21 15.49
CA PRO A 393 -31.47 -16.60 16.75
C PRO A 393 -32.94 -16.19 16.68
N ARG A 394 -33.72 -16.62 17.68
CA ARG A 394 -35.07 -16.10 17.94
C ARG A 394 -34.95 -14.65 18.39
N ASN A 395 -35.61 -13.74 17.66
CA ASN A 395 -35.77 -12.33 18.05
C ASN A 395 -36.39 -12.24 19.45
N ARG A 396 -35.70 -11.61 20.38
CA ARG A 396 -36.18 -11.33 21.75
C ARG A 396 -36.50 -9.85 21.88
N PHE A 397 -37.69 -9.47 21.43
CA PHE A 397 -38.38 -8.25 21.84
C PHE A 397 -39.87 -8.58 22.00
N ASP A 398 -40.20 -9.23 23.11
CA ASP A 398 -41.56 -9.22 23.65
C ASP A 398 -41.50 -8.54 25.02
N LEU A 399 -42.03 -7.32 25.08
CA LEU A 399 -42.29 -6.59 26.30
C LEU A 399 -43.55 -7.17 26.95
N GLN A 400 -43.44 -7.66 28.17
CA GLN A 400 -44.58 -7.91 29.06
C GLN A 400 -44.54 -6.95 30.25
N PRO A 401 -45.69 -6.37 30.67
CA PRO A 401 -45.74 -5.36 31.73
C PRO A 401 -45.67 -5.99 33.13
N ALA A 402 -45.03 -5.29 34.07
CA ALA A 402 -44.91 -5.69 35.47
C ALA A 402 -46.24 -5.59 36.24
N PRO A 403 -46.53 -6.48 37.21
CA PRO A 403 -47.73 -6.39 38.03
C PRO A 403 -47.54 -5.51 39.27
N ASN A 404 -48.65 -4.84 39.64
CA ASN A 404 -48.88 -4.04 40.84
C ASN A 404 -48.56 -4.79 42.14
N GLN A 405 -47.96 -4.09 43.11
CA GLN A 405 -48.11 -4.41 44.53
C GLN A 405 -48.76 -3.25 45.27
N HIS A 406 -49.96 -3.52 45.79
CA HIS A 406 -50.67 -2.70 46.76
C HIS A 406 -50.17 -2.99 48.18
N GLN A 407 -50.15 -1.91 48.98
CA GLN A 407 -50.48 -1.80 50.41
C GLN A 407 -49.85 -2.76 51.42
N ILE A 408 -49.05 -2.19 52.34
CA ILE A 408 -49.15 -2.50 53.78
C ILE A 408 -49.21 -1.17 54.54
N GLN A 409 -50.21 -1.07 55.41
CA GLN A 409 -50.56 0.07 56.26
C GLN A 409 -49.67 0.16 57.51
N ASN A 410 -49.53 1.40 58.01
CA ASN A 410 -49.45 1.88 59.41
C ASN A 410 -48.93 0.93 60.50
N PHE A 411 -47.98 1.41 61.32
CA PHE A 411 -48.19 1.60 62.77
C PHE A 411 -47.16 2.59 63.34
N VAL A 412 -47.68 3.57 64.08
CA VAL A 412 -46.96 4.42 65.04
C VAL A 412 -47.28 3.87 66.43
N HIS A 413 -46.30 3.91 67.34
CA HIS A 413 -46.37 4.33 68.76
C HIS A 413 -45.85 3.39 69.87
N TYR A 414 -45.13 4.07 70.78
CA TYR A 414 -44.76 3.80 72.19
C TYR A 414 -43.94 2.58 72.63
N GLY A 415 -42.90 2.87 73.41
CA GLY A 415 -42.17 1.94 74.29
C GLY A 415 -40.73 2.35 74.50
#